data_AF-A0A946AGP3-F1
#
_entry.id   AF-A0A946AGP3-F1
#
_cell.length_a   1.000
_cell.length_b   1.000
_cell.length_c   1.000
_cell.angle_alpha   90.00
_cell.angle_beta   90.00
_cell.angle_gamma   90.00
#
_symmetry.space_group_name_H-M   'P 1'
#
loop_
_entity.id
_entity.type
_entity.pdbx_description
1 polymer ?
#
loop_
_entity_poly.entity_id
_entity_poly.type
_entity_poly.pdbx_seq_one_letter_code
_entity_poly.pdbx_strand_id
1 'polypeptide(L)'
;MSLVVGTPAASAEDIPDKAAEPATYEVAINVPDVDGVKALIFASSQLITLENTPPDSANGLQRRIESDVDSFRAVMRSNGYYDPDIRSSLEGDAPPYKVDISIAPGPRYTLAEFDIVFLGGLPDDSARVPTLADGGITLGDAAVADGIAAADSTLVRWLKNRGFPFAKVVDRLALADHLDRTVWIQLTLETGPLVTFGALETEGL
;
A
#
# COMPACT_ATOMS: atom_id res chain seq x y z
N MET A 1 69.34 -31.29 36.95
CA MET A 1 68.89 -29.89 36.77
C MET A 1 67.95 -29.91 35.57
N SER A 2 66.64 -29.92 35.82
CA SER A 2 65.61 -30.27 34.84
C SER A 2 65.04 -29.03 34.17
N LEU A 3 64.86 -29.10 32.86
CA LEU A 3 64.28 -28.10 31.97
C LEU A 3 62.79 -28.43 31.79
N VAL A 4 61.88 -27.49 32.05
CA VAL A 4 60.49 -27.56 31.57
C VAL A 4 60.10 -26.19 31.02
N VAL A 5 59.87 -26.18 29.72
CA VAL A 5 59.36 -25.05 28.92
C VAL A 5 57.84 -25.05 29.04
N GLY A 6 57.25 -23.91 29.37
CA GLY A 6 55.80 -23.71 29.37
C GLY A 6 55.26 -23.62 27.95
N THR A 7 54.26 -24.46 27.64
CA THR A 7 53.47 -24.43 26.40
C THR A 7 52.48 -23.26 26.45
N PRO A 8 52.36 -22.41 25.41
CA PRO A 8 51.26 -21.46 25.32
C PRO A 8 49.96 -22.15 24.87
N ALA A 9 48.85 -21.60 25.37
CA ALA A 9 47.48 -22.04 25.15
C ALA A 9 47.08 -22.03 23.66
N ALA A 10 46.25 -23.00 23.30
CA ALA A 10 45.66 -23.18 21.98
C ALA A 10 44.84 -21.95 21.54
N SER A 11 45.08 -21.51 20.30
CA SER A 11 44.22 -20.58 19.58
C SER A 11 42.82 -21.18 19.42
N ALA A 12 41.80 -20.37 19.67
CA ALA A 12 40.45 -20.65 19.23
C ALA A 12 40.47 -20.79 17.69
N GLU A 13 40.08 -21.96 17.19
CA GLU A 13 39.76 -22.15 15.78
C GLU A 13 38.55 -21.26 15.44
N ASP A 14 38.81 -20.20 14.67
CA ASP A 14 37.80 -19.51 13.87
C ASP A 14 37.16 -20.56 12.97
N ILE A 15 35.97 -21.03 13.33
CA ILE A 15 35.13 -21.79 12.41
C ILE A 15 34.68 -20.78 11.37
N PRO A 16 35.08 -20.92 10.09
CA PRO A 16 34.61 -20.00 9.06
C PRO A 16 33.09 -20.11 9.00
N ASP A 17 32.41 -18.99 9.27
CA ASP A 17 31.00 -18.79 8.97
C ASP A 17 30.84 -19.09 7.48
N LYS A 18 30.31 -20.27 7.15
CA LYS A 18 30.07 -20.67 5.77
C LYS A 18 29.03 -19.69 5.26
N ALA A 19 29.49 -18.64 4.58
CA ALA A 19 28.64 -17.61 3.98
C ALA A 19 27.45 -18.31 3.35
N ALA A 20 26.26 -18.06 3.90
CA ALA A 20 25.04 -18.67 3.41
C ALA A 20 24.96 -18.40 1.91
N GLU A 21 24.84 -19.46 1.12
CA GLU A 21 24.76 -19.29 -0.32
C GLU A 21 23.51 -18.46 -0.64
N PRO A 22 23.63 -17.46 -1.55
CA PRO A 22 22.51 -16.62 -1.90
C PRO A 22 21.34 -17.48 -2.36
N ALA A 23 20.16 -17.20 -1.80
CA ALA A 23 18.94 -17.95 -2.06
C ALA A 23 18.37 -17.56 -3.43
N THR A 24 18.99 -18.07 -4.50
CA THR A 24 18.43 -17.97 -5.86
C THR A 24 17.10 -18.70 -5.92
N TYR A 25 16.20 -18.23 -6.79
CA TYR A 25 14.85 -18.74 -6.87
C TYR A 25 14.27 -18.58 -8.26
N GLU A 26 13.26 -19.40 -8.55
CA GLU A 26 12.31 -19.23 -9.65
C GLU A 26 10.96 -18.87 -9.03
N VAL A 27 10.28 -17.86 -9.60
CA VAL A 27 8.99 -17.39 -9.10
C VAL A 27 7.88 -17.57 -10.13
N ALA A 28 6.76 -18.15 -9.69
CA ALA A 28 5.52 -18.25 -10.45
C ALA A 28 4.39 -17.56 -9.68
N ILE A 29 3.83 -16.48 -10.24
CA ILE A 29 2.67 -15.78 -9.69
C ILE A 29 1.46 -16.06 -10.57
N ASN A 30 0.49 -16.79 -10.03
CA ASN A 30 -0.79 -17.08 -10.66
C ASN A 30 -1.89 -16.16 -10.11
N VAL A 31 -2.32 -15.22 -10.94
CA VAL A 31 -3.40 -14.28 -10.64
C VAL A 31 -4.26 -14.12 -11.90
N PRO A 32 -5.60 -14.15 -11.77
CA PRO A 32 -6.48 -13.89 -12.90
C PRO A 32 -6.33 -12.43 -13.36
N ASP A 33 -6.47 -12.22 -14.67
CA ASP A 33 -6.44 -10.89 -15.25
C ASP A 33 -7.85 -10.27 -15.22
N VAL A 34 -8.19 -9.66 -14.08
CA VAL A 34 -9.45 -8.95 -13.85
C VAL A 34 -9.16 -7.51 -13.47
N ASP A 35 -9.92 -6.56 -14.04
CA ASP A 35 -9.81 -5.13 -13.71
C ASP A 35 -8.38 -4.54 -13.75
N GLY A 36 -7.44 -5.15 -14.48
CA GLY A 36 -6.05 -4.74 -14.55
C GLY A 36 -5.20 -5.08 -13.31
N VAL A 37 -5.72 -5.81 -12.32
CA VAL A 37 -4.99 -6.10 -11.07
C VAL A 37 -3.72 -6.92 -11.32
N LYS A 38 -3.71 -7.78 -12.36
CA LYS A 38 -2.54 -8.58 -12.71
C LYS A 38 -1.31 -7.71 -12.98
N ALA A 39 -1.46 -6.65 -13.76
CA ALA A 39 -0.35 -5.75 -14.05
C ALA A 39 0.18 -5.06 -12.78
N LEU A 40 -0.72 -4.64 -11.89
CA LEU A 40 -0.37 -4.00 -10.62
C LEU A 40 0.36 -4.95 -9.67
N ILE A 41 -0.09 -6.20 -9.57
CA ILE A 41 0.55 -7.25 -8.77
C ILE A 41 1.99 -7.47 -9.24
N PHE A 42 2.19 -7.67 -10.55
CA PHE A 42 3.53 -7.87 -11.12
C PHE A 42 4.41 -6.64 -10.91
N ALA A 43 3.87 -5.42 -11.06
CA ALA A 43 4.61 -4.18 -10.82
C ALA A 43 4.99 -3.97 -9.34
N SER A 44 4.21 -4.50 -8.40
CA SER A 44 4.49 -4.41 -6.96
C SER A 44 5.44 -5.48 -6.41
N SER A 45 5.76 -6.51 -7.20
CA SER A 45 6.52 -7.68 -6.73
C SER A 45 8.02 -7.41 -6.63
N GLN A 46 8.56 -7.58 -5.43
CA GLN A 46 10.00 -7.61 -5.18
C GLN A 46 10.62 -8.92 -5.66
N LEU A 47 9.90 -10.05 -5.63
CA LEU A 47 10.38 -11.32 -6.18
C LEU A 47 10.71 -11.19 -7.68
N ILE A 48 9.92 -10.41 -8.43
CA ILE A 48 10.21 -10.11 -9.83
C ILE A 48 11.30 -9.03 -9.94
N THR A 49 11.11 -7.89 -9.27
CA THR A 49 11.99 -6.72 -9.46
C THR A 49 13.45 -6.98 -9.05
N LEU A 50 13.64 -7.87 -8.07
CA LEU A 50 14.95 -8.17 -7.48
C LEU A 50 15.34 -9.65 -7.70
N GLU A 51 14.87 -10.29 -8.77
CA GLU A 51 15.21 -11.67 -9.13
C GLU A 51 16.73 -11.86 -9.28
N ASN A 52 17.41 -10.89 -9.88
CA ASN A 52 18.87 -10.90 -10.09
C ASN A 52 19.68 -10.48 -8.83
N THR A 53 19.00 -10.13 -7.74
CA THR A 53 19.61 -9.78 -6.44
C THR A 53 18.97 -10.64 -5.35
N PRO A 54 19.28 -11.94 -5.32
CA PRO A 54 18.72 -12.88 -4.36
C PRO A 54 19.12 -12.51 -2.92
N PRO A 55 18.25 -12.76 -1.93
CA PRO A 55 18.62 -12.61 -0.53
C PRO A 55 19.76 -13.54 -0.12
N ASP A 56 20.51 -13.17 0.93
CA ASP A 56 21.66 -13.95 1.41
C ASP A 56 21.28 -15.30 2.05
N SER A 57 19.99 -15.60 2.22
CA SER A 57 19.53 -16.84 2.86
C SER A 57 18.07 -17.17 2.52
N ALA A 58 17.68 -18.44 2.74
CA ALA A 58 16.29 -18.89 2.62
C ALA A 58 15.31 -18.09 3.51
N ASN A 59 15.73 -17.74 4.74
CA ASN A 59 14.94 -16.87 5.62
C ASN A 59 14.79 -15.45 5.04
N GLY A 60 15.80 -14.96 4.32
CA GLY A 60 15.71 -13.72 3.56
C GLY A 60 14.69 -13.80 2.42
N LEU A 61 14.65 -14.91 1.71
CA LEU A 61 13.66 -15.19 0.66
C LEU A 61 12.24 -15.29 1.24
N GLN A 62 12.06 -16.00 2.36
CA GLN A 62 10.77 -16.11 3.05
C GLN A 62 10.21 -14.73 3.44
N ARG A 63 11.05 -13.84 4.01
CA ARG A 63 10.63 -12.46 4.34
C ARG A 63 10.24 -11.65 3.10
N ARG A 64 10.92 -11.89 1.96
CA ARG A 64 10.56 -11.24 0.70
C ARG A 64 9.21 -11.74 0.18
N ILE A 65 8.94 -13.05 0.27
CA ILE A 65 7.63 -13.63 -0.07
C ILE A 65 6.53 -13.00 0.79
N GLU A 66 6.73 -12.89 2.10
CA GLU A 66 5.78 -12.25 3.01
C GLU A 66 5.53 -10.77 2.66
N SER A 67 6.59 -10.03 2.30
CA SER A 67 6.49 -8.63 1.87
C SER A 67 5.71 -8.48 0.57
N ASP A 68 5.89 -9.39 -0.39
CA ASP A 68 5.12 -9.43 -1.63
C ASP A 68 3.66 -9.77 -1.36
N VAL A 69 3.37 -10.75 -0.49
CA VAL A 69 1.99 -11.09 -0.09
C VAL A 69 1.26 -9.89 0.53
N ASP A 70 1.91 -9.14 1.42
CA ASP A 70 1.32 -7.94 2.01
C ASP A 70 1.10 -6.83 0.98
N SER A 71 2.05 -6.64 0.06
CA SER A 71 1.91 -5.70 -1.06
C SER A 71 0.76 -6.10 -1.98
N PHE A 72 0.61 -7.39 -2.27
CA PHE A 72 -0.48 -7.92 -3.08
C PHE A 72 -1.82 -7.71 -2.39
N ARG A 73 -1.95 -7.97 -1.07
CA ARG A 73 -3.18 -7.65 -0.31
C ARG A 73 -3.53 -6.17 -0.43
N ALA A 74 -2.55 -5.27 -0.34
CA ALA A 74 -2.77 -3.83 -0.48
C ALA A 74 -3.23 -3.45 -1.90
N VAL A 75 -2.63 -4.04 -2.94
CA VAL A 75 -3.06 -3.86 -4.33
C VAL A 75 -4.50 -4.34 -4.52
N MET A 76 -4.83 -5.55 -4.04
CA MET A 76 -6.19 -6.11 -4.14
C MET A 76 -7.21 -5.21 -3.45
N ARG A 77 -6.94 -4.82 -2.20
CA ARG A 77 -7.80 -3.93 -1.43
C ARG A 77 -8.01 -2.58 -2.12
N SER A 78 -6.95 -1.99 -2.68
CA SER A 78 -7.04 -0.71 -3.41
C SER A 78 -7.88 -0.81 -4.69
N ASN A 79 -8.05 -2.02 -5.24
CA ASN A 79 -8.86 -2.30 -6.41
C ASN A 79 -10.29 -2.80 -6.08
N GLY A 80 -10.67 -2.78 -4.80
CA GLY A 80 -11.99 -3.17 -4.32
C GLY A 80 -12.10 -4.65 -3.93
N TYR A 81 -11.00 -5.40 -3.89
CA TYR A 81 -10.97 -6.79 -3.46
C TYR A 81 -10.48 -6.88 -2.00
N TYR A 82 -11.42 -6.87 -1.06
CA TYR A 82 -11.11 -6.82 0.38
C TYR A 82 -10.84 -8.19 1.01
N ASP A 83 -11.33 -9.26 0.38
CA ASP A 83 -11.13 -10.65 0.82
C ASP A 83 -10.38 -11.50 -0.23
N PRO A 84 -9.15 -11.10 -0.63
CA PRO A 84 -8.37 -11.92 -1.52
C PRO A 84 -7.82 -13.15 -0.78
N ASP A 85 -7.91 -14.31 -1.41
CA ASP A 85 -7.28 -15.52 -0.95
C ASP A 85 -5.90 -15.65 -1.62
N ILE A 86 -4.85 -15.37 -0.83
CA ILE A 86 -3.46 -15.37 -1.28
C ILE A 86 -2.72 -16.48 -0.56
N ARG A 87 -2.18 -17.43 -1.33
CA ARG A 87 -1.36 -18.53 -0.82
C ARG A 87 0.02 -18.48 -1.45
N SER A 88 1.04 -18.65 -0.64
CA SER A 88 2.44 -18.75 -1.07
C SER A 88 3.06 -20.05 -0.58
N SER A 89 3.92 -20.66 -1.39
CA SER A 89 4.77 -21.78 -1.00
C SER A 89 6.21 -21.54 -1.42
N LEU A 90 7.13 -22.11 -0.63
CA LEU A 90 8.55 -22.14 -0.87
C LEU A 90 8.99 -23.60 -0.84
N GLU A 91 9.48 -24.11 -1.97
CA GLU A 91 9.94 -25.49 -2.11
C GLU A 91 11.45 -25.55 -2.40
N GLY A 92 12.10 -26.60 -1.91
CA GLY A 92 13.51 -26.89 -2.11
C GLY A 92 14.32 -26.85 -0.82
N ASP A 93 15.29 -27.77 -0.70
CA ASP A 93 16.21 -27.84 0.44
C ASP A 93 17.50 -27.02 0.19
N ALA A 94 17.74 -26.62 -1.06
CA ALA A 94 18.88 -25.82 -1.50
C ALA A 94 18.49 -24.98 -2.74
N PRO A 95 19.21 -23.87 -3.04
CA PRO A 95 18.95 -23.06 -4.22
C PRO A 95 19.20 -23.84 -5.55
N PRO A 96 18.47 -23.52 -6.63
CA PRO A 96 17.40 -22.53 -6.69
C PRO A 96 16.12 -23.04 -6.03
N TYR A 97 15.50 -22.19 -5.21
CA TYR A 97 14.20 -22.46 -4.60
C TYR A 97 13.08 -22.24 -5.61
N LYS A 98 11.94 -22.92 -5.42
CA LYS A 98 10.72 -22.64 -6.18
C LYS A 98 9.73 -21.88 -5.31
N VAL A 99 9.28 -20.73 -5.82
CA VAL A 99 8.31 -19.87 -5.16
C VAL A 99 7.04 -19.86 -6.00
N ASP A 100 5.95 -20.38 -5.45
CA ASP A 100 4.64 -20.33 -6.07
C ASP A 100 3.73 -19.43 -5.24
N ILE A 101 3.09 -18.46 -5.91
CA ILE A 101 2.08 -17.59 -5.30
C ILE A 101 0.81 -17.69 -6.12
N SER A 102 -0.30 -18.04 -5.47
CA SER A 102 -1.63 -18.07 -6.06
C SER A 102 -2.53 -17.03 -5.42
N ILE A 103 -3.24 -16.28 -6.26
CA ILE A 103 -4.11 -15.18 -5.84
C ILE A 103 -5.50 -15.40 -6.45
N ALA A 104 -6.49 -15.59 -5.58
CA ALA A 104 -7.90 -15.52 -5.94
C ALA A 104 -8.48 -14.21 -5.41
N PRO A 105 -8.93 -13.28 -6.28
CA PRO A 105 -9.40 -11.96 -5.85
C PRO A 105 -10.58 -11.96 -4.86
N GLY A 106 -11.44 -12.97 -4.94
CA GLY A 106 -12.71 -12.97 -4.22
C GLY A 106 -13.72 -11.99 -4.83
N PRO A 107 -14.80 -11.66 -4.09
CA PRO A 107 -15.79 -10.69 -4.55
C PRO A 107 -15.22 -9.27 -4.55
N ARG A 108 -15.66 -8.47 -5.53
CA ARG A 108 -15.36 -7.04 -5.55
C ARG A 108 -16.41 -6.30 -4.73
N TYR A 109 -15.95 -5.46 -3.83
CA TYR A 109 -16.80 -4.70 -2.91
C TYR A 109 -17.30 -3.44 -3.59
N THR A 110 -18.51 -3.03 -3.22
CA THR A 110 -19.12 -1.79 -3.70
C THR A 110 -19.19 -0.73 -2.61
N LEU A 111 -19.11 0.52 -2.99
CA LEU A 111 -19.28 1.64 -2.07
C LEU A 111 -20.75 1.75 -1.65
N ALA A 112 -21.07 1.51 -0.38
CA ALA A 112 -22.45 1.61 0.11
C ALA A 112 -22.80 3.02 0.58
N GLU A 113 -21.85 3.70 1.23
CA GLU A 113 -22.09 4.98 1.85
C GLU A 113 -20.78 5.76 2.00
N PHE A 114 -20.91 7.08 1.98
CA PHE A 114 -19.79 8.01 2.07
C PHE A 114 -20.19 9.26 2.84
N ASP A 115 -19.52 9.47 3.96
CA ASP A 115 -19.76 10.57 4.86
C ASP A 115 -18.59 11.56 4.83
N ILE A 116 -18.93 12.85 4.94
CA ILE A 116 -17.95 13.92 4.98
C ILE A 116 -18.06 14.66 6.31
N VAL A 117 -16.96 14.73 7.03
CA VAL A 117 -16.82 15.48 8.27
C VAL A 117 -15.91 16.69 8.04
N PHE A 118 -16.43 17.89 8.29
CA PHE A 118 -15.66 19.14 8.19
C PHE A 118 -15.15 19.59 9.56
N LEU A 119 -13.83 19.55 9.76
CA LEU A 119 -13.16 20.20 10.89
C LEU A 119 -12.99 21.69 10.58
N GLY A 120 -13.52 22.54 11.46
CA GLY A 120 -13.61 23.98 11.25
C GLY A 120 -14.95 24.46 10.69
N GLY A 121 -15.91 23.55 10.50
CA GLY A 121 -17.26 23.86 10.04
C GLY A 121 -17.36 23.96 8.51
N LEU A 122 -18.62 23.93 8.05
CA LEU A 122 -18.94 24.13 6.64
C LEU A 122 -18.95 25.64 6.34
N PRO A 123 -18.45 26.09 5.17
CA PRO A 123 -18.55 27.49 4.78
C PRO A 123 -20.02 27.97 4.73
N ASP A 124 -20.28 29.20 5.21
CA ASP A 124 -21.63 29.78 5.25
C ASP A 124 -22.26 29.96 3.85
N ASP A 125 -21.44 30.16 2.81
CA ASP A 125 -21.88 30.25 1.40
C ASP A 125 -21.64 28.92 0.64
N SER A 126 -22.14 27.82 1.22
CA SER A 126 -22.07 26.48 0.62
C SER A 126 -23.31 26.18 -0.21
N ALA A 127 -23.55 26.97 -1.27
CA ALA A 127 -24.70 26.80 -2.17
C ALA A 127 -24.87 25.35 -2.69
N ARG A 128 -23.76 24.59 -2.78
CA ARG A 128 -23.75 23.11 -2.84
C ARG A 128 -22.36 22.57 -2.50
N VAL A 129 -22.28 21.64 -1.56
CA VAL A 129 -21.09 20.79 -1.32
C VAL A 129 -21.01 19.73 -2.42
N PRO A 130 -19.84 19.47 -3.03
CA PRO A 130 -19.68 18.40 -3.99
C PRO A 130 -20.08 17.07 -3.37
N THR A 131 -20.77 16.28 -4.16
CA THR A 131 -21.03 14.88 -3.86
C THR A 131 -19.88 14.03 -4.39
N LEU A 132 -19.84 12.77 -3.99
CA LEU A 132 -18.94 11.80 -4.60
C LEU A 132 -19.09 11.70 -6.12
N ALA A 133 -20.31 11.82 -6.63
CA ALA A 133 -20.58 11.73 -8.05
C ALA A 133 -19.88 12.85 -8.84
N ASP A 134 -19.70 14.03 -8.23
CA ASP A 134 -18.93 15.13 -8.81
C ASP A 134 -17.42 14.80 -8.87
N GLY A 135 -16.98 13.82 -8.08
CA GLY A 135 -15.66 13.18 -8.10
C GLY A 135 -15.53 11.98 -9.03
N GLY A 136 -16.62 11.55 -9.67
CA GLY A 136 -16.64 10.41 -10.60
C GLY A 136 -16.87 9.04 -9.96
N ILE A 137 -17.34 8.98 -8.71
CA ILE A 137 -17.73 7.72 -8.05
C ILE A 137 -19.13 7.84 -7.44
N THR A 138 -19.94 6.81 -7.60
CA THR A 138 -21.33 6.75 -7.11
C THR A 138 -21.48 5.60 -6.11
N LEU A 139 -22.48 5.70 -5.23
CA LEU A 139 -22.88 4.57 -4.40
C LEU A 139 -23.29 3.40 -5.32
N GLY A 140 -22.84 2.20 -4.98
CA GLY A 140 -22.96 0.98 -5.79
C GLY A 140 -21.81 0.74 -6.75
N ASP A 141 -20.95 1.74 -7.03
CA ASP A 141 -19.74 1.51 -7.82
C ASP A 141 -18.73 0.68 -7.03
N ALA A 142 -17.78 0.07 -7.74
CA ALA A 142 -16.68 -0.63 -7.11
C ALA A 142 -15.88 0.30 -6.19
N ALA A 143 -15.57 -0.17 -4.97
CA ALA A 143 -14.84 0.59 -3.96
C ALA A 143 -13.32 0.65 -4.29
N VAL A 144 -12.97 1.36 -5.37
CA VAL A 144 -11.60 1.52 -5.86
C VAL A 144 -10.97 2.79 -5.28
N ALA A 145 -9.77 2.65 -4.72
CA ALA A 145 -9.06 3.71 -4.03
C ALA A 145 -8.81 4.96 -4.91
N ASP A 146 -8.50 4.76 -6.19
CA ASP A 146 -8.27 5.85 -7.14
C ASP A 146 -9.52 6.71 -7.36
N GLY A 147 -10.69 6.07 -7.51
CA GLY A 147 -11.97 6.78 -7.65
C GLY A 147 -12.32 7.58 -6.39
N ILE A 148 -12.07 7.00 -5.21
CA ILE A 148 -12.26 7.68 -3.93
C ILE A 148 -11.28 8.87 -3.80
N ALA A 149 -10.01 8.69 -4.16
CA ALA A 149 -9.01 9.77 -4.14
C ALA A 149 -9.32 10.91 -5.12
N ALA A 150 -9.94 10.60 -6.26
CA ALA A 150 -10.43 11.61 -7.19
C ALA A 150 -11.56 12.45 -6.55
N ALA A 151 -12.48 11.82 -5.82
CA ALA A 151 -13.54 12.51 -5.10
C ALA A 151 -13.02 13.43 -3.99
N ASP A 152 -12.06 12.96 -3.19
CA ASP A 152 -11.35 13.79 -2.20
C ASP A 152 -10.73 15.03 -2.84
N SER A 153 -10.04 14.85 -3.98
CA SER A 153 -9.39 15.94 -4.70
C SER A 153 -10.40 16.98 -5.20
N THR A 154 -11.58 16.55 -5.62
CA THR A 154 -12.69 17.44 -6.00
C THR A 154 -13.19 18.26 -4.82
N LEU A 155 -13.38 17.63 -3.64
CA LEU A 155 -13.80 18.32 -2.41
C LEU A 155 -12.78 19.37 -1.94
N VAL A 156 -11.50 18.99 -1.88
CA VAL A 156 -10.42 19.91 -1.50
C VAL A 156 -10.34 21.10 -2.46
N ARG A 157 -10.42 20.85 -3.77
CA ARG A 157 -10.39 21.91 -4.79
C ARG A 157 -11.59 22.85 -4.65
N TRP A 158 -12.78 22.31 -4.37
CA TRP A 158 -14.00 23.09 -4.16
C TRP A 158 -13.88 24.08 -2.99
N LEU A 159 -13.26 23.66 -1.88
CA LEU A 159 -12.94 24.53 -0.74
C LEU A 159 -11.90 25.60 -1.10
N LYS A 160 -10.81 25.20 -1.76
CA LYS A 160 -9.75 26.14 -2.17
C LYS A 160 -10.27 27.25 -3.08
N ASN A 161 -11.18 26.92 -3.99
CA ASN A 161 -11.83 27.89 -4.88
C ASN A 161 -12.81 28.84 -4.16
N ARG A 162 -13.05 28.66 -2.86
CA ARG A 162 -13.93 29.50 -2.01
C ARG A 162 -13.17 30.27 -0.93
N GLY A 163 -11.85 30.39 -1.07
CA GLY A 163 -11.03 31.15 -0.11
C GLY A 163 -10.50 30.32 1.05
N PHE A 164 -10.55 28.98 0.97
CA PHE A 164 -9.94 28.09 1.97
C PHE A 164 -8.67 27.42 1.40
N PRO A 165 -7.56 28.15 1.21
CA PRO A 165 -6.37 27.65 0.52
C PRO A 165 -5.67 26.50 1.25
N PHE A 166 -5.86 26.40 2.56
CA PHE A 166 -5.26 25.38 3.42
C PHE A 166 -6.12 24.11 3.58
N ALA A 167 -7.26 24.05 2.88
CA ALA A 167 -8.13 22.89 2.93
C ALA A 167 -7.38 21.61 2.52
N LYS A 168 -7.57 20.54 3.30
CA LYS A 168 -6.94 19.23 3.09
C LYS A 168 -7.76 18.12 3.72
N VAL A 169 -7.62 16.91 3.19
CA VAL A 169 -8.05 15.70 3.87
C VAL A 169 -7.07 15.40 5.00
N VAL A 170 -7.58 15.16 6.20
CA VAL A 170 -6.74 14.84 7.37
C VAL A 170 -6.91 13.40 7.84
N ASP A 171 -8.03 12.77 7.51
CA ASP A 171 -8.27 11.37 7.83
C ASP A 171 -9.26 10.75 6.84
N ARG A 172 -9.10 9.44 6.61
CA ARG A 172 -10.04 8.64 5.83
C ARG A 172 -10.19 7.28 6.50
N LEU A 173 -11.39 7.03 7.02
CA LEU A 173 -11.77 5.74 7.56
C LEU A 173 -12.53 4.96 6.49
N ALA A 174 -12.08 3.74 6.20
CA ALA A 174 -12.77 2.82 5.30
C ALA A 174 -13.09 1.52 6.04
N LEU A 175 -14.37 1.26 6.26
CA LEU A 175 -14.87 0.05 6.93
C LEU A 175 -15.49 -0.87 5.89
N ALA A 176 -14.98 -2.10 5.81
CA ALA A 176 -15.53 -3.12 4.92
C ALA A 176 -16.53 -4.00 5.69
N ASP A 177 -17.73 -4.13 5.15
CA ASP A 177 -18.71 -5.12 5.60
C ASP A 177 -18.53 -6.39 4.76
N HIS A 178 -18.04 -7.45 5.41
CA HIS A 178 -17.76 -8.72 4.72
C HIS A 178 -19.01 -9.56 4.43
N LEU A 179 -20.14 -9.29 5.10
CA LEU A 179 -21.40 -9.97 4.84
C LEU A 179 -22.06 -9.40 3.59
N ASP A 180 -22.20 -8.07 3.55
CA ASP A 180 -22.86 -7.36 2.45
C ASP A 180 -21.92 -7.07 1.27
N ARG A 181 -20.60 -7.25 1.47
CA ARG A 181 -19.53 -6.96 0.49
C ARG A 181 -19.54 -5.50 0.08
N THR A 182 -19.70 -4.64 1.07
CA THR A 182 -19.77 -3.20 0.88
C THR A 182 -18.68 -2.49 1.67
N VAL A 183 -18.38 -1.26 1.27
CA VAL A 183 -17.47 -0.39 1.99
C VAL A 183 -18.23 0.88 2.38
N TRP A 184 -18.12 1.25 3.64
CA TRP A 184 -18.47 2.57 4.15
C TRP A 184 -17.21 3.40 4.29
N ILE A 185 -17.27 4.65 3.86
CA ILE A 185 -16.15 5.58 3.95
C ILE A 185 -16.56 6.82 4.70
N GLN A 186 -15.75 7.22 5.68
CA GLN A 186 -15.83 8.54 6.28
C GLN A 186 -14.58 9.33 5.93
N LEU A 187 -14.79 10.47 5.28
CA LEU A 187 -13.74 11.41 4.94
C LEU A 187 -13.76 12.58 5.93
N THR A 188 -12.61 12.84 6.57
CA THR A 188 -12.44 14.00 7.44
C THR A 188 -11.61 15.06 6.71
N LEU A 189 -12.22 16.21 6.47
CA LEU A 189 -11.62 17.37 5.82
C LEU A 189 -11.38 18.47 6.85
N GLU A 190 -10.16 18.99 6.89
CA GLU A 190 -9.85 20.24 7.59
C GLU A 190 -10.08 21.39 6.61
N THR A 191 -11.06 22.25 6.91
CA THR A 191 -11.42 23.40 6.07
C THR A 191 -10.32 24.47 6.11
N GLY A 192 -9.75 24.72 7.29
CA GLY A 192 -8.84 25.83 7.53
C GLY A 192 -9.54 27.20 7.55
N PRO A 193 -8.79 28.31 7.75
CA PRO A 193 -9.36 29.65 7.80
C PRO A 193 -9.76 30.15 6.40
N LEU A 194 -10.76 31.03 6.37
CA LEU A 194 -11.06 31.85 5.20
C LEU A 194 -9.94 32.89 5.00
N VAL A 195 -9.37 32.92 3.81
CA VAL A 195 -8.31 33.83 3.40
C VAL A 195 -8.78 34.66 2.21
N THR A 196 -8.63 35.97 2.34
CA THR A 196 -8.83 36.92 1.26
C THR A 196 -7.49 37.49 0.81
N PHE A 197 -7.38 37.90 -0.46
CA PHE A 197 -6.21 38.65 -0.90
C PHE A 197 -6.08 39.96 -0.10
N GLY A 198 -4.84 40.30 0.26
CA GLY A 198 -4.49 41.60 0.79
C GLY A 198 -4.43 42.67 -0.32
N ALA A 199 -3.99 43.88 0.04
CA ALA A 199 -3.76 44.92 -0.95
C ALA A 199 -2.75 44.44 -2.02
N LEU A 200 -3.06 44.68 -3.29
CA LEU A 200 -2.16 44.36 -4.40
C LEU A 200 -0.99 45.35 -4.38
N GLU A 201 0.23 44.85 -4.13
CA GLU A 201 1.47 45.58 -4.35
C GLU A 201 2.15 45.02 -5.61
N THR A 202 2.32 45.86 -6.62
CA THR A 202 3.04 45.51 -7.85
C THR A 202 4.44 46.09 -7.81
N GLU A 203 5.46 45.23 -7.84
CA GLU A 203 6.84 45.63 -8.08
C GLU A 203 7.20 45.32 -9.55
N GLY A 204 7.83 46.28 -10.23
CA GLY A 204 7.89 46.39 -11.70
C GLY A 204 8.61 45.26 -12.47
N LEU A 205 8.31 45.20 -13.78
CA LEU A 205 8.89 44.28 -14.79
C LEU A 205 10.38 44.49 -15.03
#